data_AF-A0A3S2AE08-F1
#
_entry.id   AF-A0A3S2AE08-F1
#
_cell.length_a   1.000
_cell.length_b   1.000
_cell.length_c   1.000
_cell.angle_alpha   90.00
_cell.angle_beta   90.00
_cell.angle_gamma   90.00
#
_symmetry.space_group_name_H-M   'P 1'
#
loop_
_entity.id
_entity.type
_entity.pdbx_description
1 polymer ?
#
loop_
_entity_poly.entity_id
_entity_poly.type
_entity_poly.pdbx_seq_one_letter_code
_entity_poly.pdbx_strand_id
1 'polypeptide(L)'
;MLNKDTFHKDPADYRLANQGVAKIQFPPTPEALDTLRGELETFVCDGAYANGLARILEAFLGSVSKGGSAPAVWISGFYGSGKSHLASMLAALWTNLAFSDGATAEGLATLPPEVAAPLAELR
;
A
#
# COMPACT_ATOMS: atom_id res chain seq x y z
N MET A 1 18.33 -16.07 21.59
CA MET A 1 17.77 -15.78 20.25
C MET A 1 18.10 -14.34 19.94
N LEU A 2 18.83 -14.06 18.86
CA LEU A 2 19.09 -12.69 18.43
C LEU A 2 17.92 -12.24 17.53
N ASN A 3 17.61 -10.94 17.51
CA ASN A 3 16.52 -10.41 16.69
C ASN A 3 16.69 -10.74 15.19
N LYS A 4 17.93 -10.77 14.70
CA LYS A 4 18.24 -11.16 13.31
C LYS A 4 17.89 -12.61 12.98
N ASP A 5 17.81 -13.49 13.98
CA ASP A 5 17.42 -14.89 13.80
C ASP A 5 15.89 -15.06 13.79
N THR A 6 15.15 -14.01 14.19
CA THR A 6 13.68 -14.01 14.30
C THR A 6 13.03 -13.27 13.13
N PHE A 7 13.60 -12.14 12.74
CA PHE A 7 12.98 -11.27 11.75
C PHE A 7 13.21 -11.77 10.31
N HIS A 8 12.22 -11.51 9.45
CA HIS A 8 12.31 -11.85 8.03
C HIS A 8 13.42 -11.09 7.30
N LYS A 9 13.79 -9.89 7.77
CA LYS A 9 14.94 -9.12 7.30
C LYS A 9 15.86 -8.83 8.48
N ASP A 10 17.17 -8.91 8.26
CA ASP A 10 18.15 -8.58 9.29
C ASP A 10 18.03 -7.08 9.66
N PRO A 11 17.72 -6.74 10.92
CA PRO A 11 17.61 -5.35 11.35
C PRO A 11 18.95 -4.58 11.32
N ALA A 12 20.09 -5.26 11.19
CA ALA A 12 21.38 -4.62 11.00
C ALA A 12 21.55 -4.07 9.57
N ASP A 13 20.92 -4.72 8.59
CA ASP A 13 21.09 -4.42 7.16
C ASP A 13 19.92 -3.60 6.59
N TYR A 14 18.76 -3.60 7.26
CA TYR A 14 17.55 -2.92 6.79
C TYR A 14 17.17 -1.72 7.66
N ARG A 15 16.90 -0.58 7.00
CA ARG A 15 16.28 0.60 7.61
C ARG A 15 14.99 0.95 6.88
N LEU A 16 13.98 1.36 7.64
CA LEU A 16 12.73 1.88 7.08
C LEU A 16 13.02 3.09 6.20
N ALA A 17 12.63 3.01 4.92
CA ALA A 17 12.90 4.07 3.95
C ALA A 17 12.31 5.43 4.38
N ASN A 18 11.13 5.40 5.01
CA ASN A 18 10.41 6.59 5.48
C ASN A 18 10.76 7.01 6.92
N GLN A 19 11.71 6.35 7.58
CA GLN A 19 12.07 6.57 8.99
C GLN A 19 10.88 6.49 9.97
N GLY A 20 9.84 5.73 9.63
CA GLY A 20 8.63 5.56 10.43
C GLY A 20 7.57 6.65 10.23
N VAL A 21 7.74 7.58 9.29
CA VAL A 21 6.78 8.66 9.02
C VAL A 21 6.28 8.59 7.58
N ALA A 22 5.05 8.11 7.41
CA ALA A 22 4.39 8.10 6.12
C ALA A 22 4.04 9.53 5.67
N LYS A 23 4.44 9.87 4.44
CA LYS A 23 4.07 11.12 3.76
C LYS A 23 3.19 10.76 2.57
N ILE A 24 2.01 11.40 2.49
CA ILE A 24 1.13 11.22 1.34
C ILE A 24 1.46 12.30 0.33
N GLN A 25 2.07 11.90 -0.78
CA GLN A 25 2.34 12.78 -1.90
C GLN A 25 2.08 12.01 -3.20
N PHE A 26 1.13 12.52 -3.99
CA PHE A 26 0.79 11.91 -5.26
C PHE A 26 0.55 13.00 -6.32
N PRO A 27 1.27 12.97 -7.46
CA PRO A 27 2.33 12.02 -7.81
C PRO A 27 3.58 12.17 -6.91
N PRO A 28 4.36 11.09 -6.68
CA PRO A 28 5.59 11.17 -5.88
C PRO A 28 6.65 12.04 -6.57
N THR A 29 7.48 12.73 -5.79
CA THR A 29 8.73 13.31 -6.32
C THR A 29 9.75 12.20 -6.60
N PRO A 30 10.81 12.46 -7.39
CA PRO A 30 11.87 11.48 -7.61
C PRO A 30 12.45 10.90 -6.31
N GLU A 31 12.65 11.74 -5.29
CA GLU A 31 13.16 11.31 -3.98
C GLU A 31 12.14 10.46 -3.21
N ALA A 32 10.85 10.74 -3.40
CA ALA A 32 9.78 9.96 -2.80
C ALA A 32 9.56 8.60 -3.49
N LEU A 33 9.99 8.44 -4.75
CA LEU A 33 9.87 7.16 -5.48
C LEU A 33 10.74 6.07 -4.85
N ASP A 34 11.99 6.38 -4.49
CA ASP A 34 12.87 5.40 -3.83
C ASP A 34 12.31 4.97 -2.48
N THR A 35 11.72 5.93 -1.74
CA THR A 35 11.04 5.64 -0.48
C THR A 35 9.83 4.74 -0.69
N LEU A 36 8.98 5.08 -1.66
CA LEU A 36 7.77 4.34 -2.00
C LEU A 36 8.09 2.91 -2.44
N ARG A 37 9.14 2.71 -3.24
CA ARG A 37 9.61 1.37 -3.61
C ARG A 37 9.93 0.54 -2.38
N GLY A 38 10.75 1.07 -1.47
CA GLY A 38 11.12 0.38 -0.25
C GLY A 38 9.93 0.07 0.67
N GLU A 39 8.95 0.98 0.73
CA GLU A 39 7.69 0.76 1.43
C GLU A 39 6.89 -0.39 0.79
N LEU A 40 6.72 -0.41 -0.53
CA LEU A 40 5.99 -1.47 -1.25
C LEU A 40 6.65 -2.85 -1.09
N GLU A 41 7.97 -2.94 -1.22
CA GLU A 41 8.75 -4.18 -1.06
C GLU A 41 8.69 -4.76 0.36
N THR A 42 8.35 -3.93 1.35
CA THR A 42 8.22 -4.33 2.75
C THR A 42 6.79 -4.21 3.27
N PHE A 43 5.84 -3.96 2.38
CA PHE A 43 4.47 -3.75 2.75
C PHE A 43 3.84 -5.07 3.19
N VAL A 44 3.43 -5.13 4.45
CA VAL A 44 2.71 -6.28 5.01
C VAL A 44 1.21 -6.02 4.84
N CYS A 45 0.67 -6.49 3.72
CA CYS A 45 -0.76 -6.38 3.41
C CYS A 45 -1.55 -7.51 4.09
N ASP A 46 -1.74 -7.41 5.40
CA ASP A 46 -2.47 -8.41 6.19
C ASP A 46 -3.42 -7.75 7.21
N GLY A 47 -4.35 -8.52 7.76
CA GLY A 47 -5.27 -8.10 8.82
C GLY A 47 -6.02 -6.81 8.49
N ALA A 48 -5.82 -5.77 9.30
CA ALA A 48 -6.52 -4.49 9.13
C ALA A 48 -6.15 -3.76 7.83
N TYR A 49 -4.93 -3.96 7.30
CA TYR A 49 -4.54 -3.40 6.02
C TYR A 49 -5.30 -4.06 4.87
N ALA A 50 -5.25 -5.39 4.79
CA ALA A 50 -5.94 -6.16 3.76
C ALA A 50 -7.45 -5.89 3.76
N ASN A 51 -8.08 -6.01 4.94
CA ASN A 51 -9.51 -5.73 5.12
C ASN A 51 -9.89 -4.29 4.74
N GLY A 52 -9.05 -3.32 5.08
CA GLY A 52 -9.26 -1.91 4.77
C GLY A 52 -9.20 -1.64 3.27
N LEU A 53 -8.17 -2.14 2.59
CA LEU A 53 -7.98 -1.99 1.14
C LEU A 53 -9.11 -2.67 0.37
N ALA A 54 -9.40 -3.94 0.67
CA ALA A 54 -10.46 -4.70 0.01
C ALA A 54 -11.81 -3.98 0.11
N ARG A 55 -12.20 -3.56 1.32
CA ARG A 55 -13.46 -2.84 1.55
C ARG A 55 -13.57 -1.55 0.74
N ILE A 56 -12.47 -0.81 0.61
CA ILE A 56 -12.45 0.45 -0.16
C ILE A 56 -12.61 0.16 -1.65
N LEU A 57 -11.86 -0.79 -2.18
CA LEU A 57 -11.85 -1.14 -3.59
C LEU A 57 -13.20 -1.72 -4.03
N GLU A 58 -13.74 -2.68 -3.28
CA GLU A 58 -15.04 -3.30 -3.55
C GLU A 58 -16.19 -2.28 -3.49
N ALA A 59 -16.18 -1.38 -2.51
CA ALA A 59 -17.19 -0.33 -2.41
C ALA A 59 -17.16 0.62 -3.61
N PHE A 60 -15.96 0.95 -4.10
CA PHE A 60 -15.79 1.75 -5.30
C PHE A 60 -16.30 1.02 -6.55
N LEU A 61 -15.83 -0.20 -6.81
CA LEU A 61 -16.26 -1.01 -7.96
C LEU A 61 -17.77 -1.23 -7.98
N GLY A 62 -18.36 -1.50 -6.82
CA GLY A 62 -19.79 -1.64 -6.65
C GLY A 62 -20.56 -0.33 -6.93
N SER A 63 -19.95 0.84 -6.70
CA SER A 63 -20.55 2.14 -7.04
C SER A 63 -20.50 2.42 -8.54
N VAL A 64 -19.39 2.08 -9.21
CA VAL A 64 -19.21 2.20 -10.67
C VAL A 64 -20.24 1.35 -11.39
N SER A 65 -20.41 0.09 -10.98
CA SER A 65 -21.37 -0.86 -11.56
C SER A 65 -22.82 -0.37 -11.48
N LYS A 66 -23.15 0.50 -10.52
CA LYS A 66 -24.51 1.03 -10.29
C LYS A 66 -24.73 2.41 -10.94
N GLY A 67 -23.73 2.96 -11.63
CA GLY A 67 -23.78 4.31 -12.19
C GLY A 67 -23.89 5.41 -11.12
N GLY A 68 -23.46 5.12 -9.89
CA GLY A 68 -23.53 6.04 -8.75
C GLY A 68 -22.27 6.90 -8.59
N SER A 69 -22.30 7.83 -7.63
CA SER A 69 -21.11 8.59 -7.22
C SER A 69 -20.16 7.73 -6.40
N ALA A 70 -18.85 7.93 -6.57
CA ALA A 70 -17.83 7.25 -5.76
C ALA A 70 -18.03 7.54 -4.26
N PRO A 71 -18.04 6.50 -3.40
CA PRO A 71 -18.23 6.70 -1.96
C PRO A 71 -17.00 7.38 -1.32
N ALA A 72 -17.25 8.21 -0.32
CA ALA A 72 -16.16 8.73 0.53
C ALA A 72 -15.64 7.65 1.48
N VAL A 73 -14.35 7.73 1.81
CA VAL A 73 -13.67 6.78 2.71
C VAL A 73 -13.19 7.53 3.95
N TRP A 74 -13.42 6.94 5.13
CA TRP A 74 -12.87 7.40 6.40
C TRP A 74 -11.92 6.34 6.99
N ILE A 75 -10.64 6.70 7.18
CA ILE A 75 -9.61 5.83 7.76
C ILE A 75 -9.36 6.28 9.20
N SER A 76 -9.72 5.45 10.18
CA SER A 76 -9.54 5.71 11.62
C SER A 76 -8.60 4.70 12.29
N GLY A 77 -8.03 5.07 13.43
CA GLY A 77 -7.05 4.27 14.16
C GLY A 77 -6.14 5.10 15.07
N PHE A 78 -5.50 4.45 16.04
CA PHE A 78 -4.61 5.10 17.01
C PHE A 78 -3.33 5.66 16.36
N TYR A 79 -2.57 6.47 17.09
CA TYR A 79 -1.31 7.04 16.58
C TYR A 79 -0.29 5.93 16.25
N GLY A 80 0.37 6.02 15.09
CA GLY A 80 1.30 4.98 14.65
C GLY A 80 0.64 3.71 14.08
N SER A 81 -0.69 3.64 14.00
CA SER A 81 -1.41 2.48 13.43
C SER A 81 -1.34 2.37 11.90
N GLY A 82 -0.56 3.23 11.23
CA GLY A 82 -0.35 3.13 9.79
C GLY A 82 -1.42 3.73 8.86
N LYS A 83 -2.33 4.58 9.37
CA LYS A 83 -3.41 5.21 8.57
C LYS A 83 -2.93 5.91 7.30
N SER A 84 -1.95 6.80 7.43
CA SER A 84 -1.41 7.54 6.28
C SER A 84 -0.64 6.63 5.33
N HIS A 85 -0.01 5.58 5.88
CA HIS A 85 0.66 4.56 5.08
C HIS A 85 -0.35 3.74 4.25
N LEU A 86 -1.51 3.36 4.83
CA LEU A 86 -2.61 2.71 4.09
C LEU A 86 -3.06 3.56 2.90
N ALA A 87 -3.24 4.87 3.10
CA ALA A 87 -3.62 5.78 2.03
C ALA A 87 -2.55 5.90 0.95
N SER A 88 -1.26 5.95 1.33
CA SER A 88 -0.13 5.98 0.40
C SER A 88 -0.06 4.71 -0.45
N MET A 89 -0.12 3.53 0.20
CA MET A 89 -0.10 2.24 -0.47
C MET A 89 -1.31 2.09 -1.40
N LEU A 90 -2.52 2.48 -0.95
CA LEU A 90 -3.71 2.47 -1.79
C LEU A 90 -3.50 3.32 -3.05
N ALA A 91 -2.98 4.54 -2.94
CA ALA A 91 -2.76 5.40 -4.10
C ALA A 91 -1.77 4.78 -5.12
N ALA A 92 -0.67 4.22 -4.63
CA ALA A 92 0.34 3.57 -5.49
C ALA A 92 -0.20 2.30 -6.16
N LEU A 93 -0.92 1.45 -5.41
CA LEU A 93 -1.51 0.21 -5.90
C LEU A 93 -2.65 0.49 -6.89
N TRP A 94 -3.57 1.39 -6.55
CA TRP A 94 -4.72 1.75 -7.39
C TRP A 94 -4.29 2.25 -8.78
N THR A 95 -3.24 3.06 -8.82
CA THR A 95 -2.69 3.57 -10.09
C THR A 95 -1.67 2.63 -10.71
N ASN A 96 -1.35 1.53 -10.03
CA ASN A 96 -0.28 0.58 -10.34
C ASN A 96 0.97 1.27 -10.86
N LEU A 97 1.44 2.21 -10.04
CA LEU A 97 2.51 3.13 -10.39
C LEU A 97 3.70 2.36 -10.97
N ALA A 98 4.10 2.75 -12.18
CA ALA A 98 5.26 2.20 -12.87
C ALA A 98 6.53 2.95 -12.46
N PHE A 99 7.59 2.20 -12.20
CA PHE A 99 8.91 2.72 -11.92
C PHE A 99 9.78 2.74 -13.18
N SER A 100 10.90 3.48 -13.13
CA SER A 100 11.81 3.66 -14.27
C SER A 100 12.46 2.37 -14.79
N ASP A 101 12.54 1.34 -13.95
CA ASP A 101 13.05 0.00 -14.28
C ASP A 101 11.97 -0.94 -14.83
N GLY A 102 10.72 -0.47 -14.98
CA GLY A 102 9.59 -1.26 -15.45
C GLY A 102 8.89 -2.07 -14.35
N ALA A 103 9.35 -2.01 -13.10
CA ALA A 103 8.59 -2.55 -11.96
C ALA A 103 7.28 -1.78 -11.78
N THR A 104 6.27 -2.44 -11.22
CA THR A 104 4.99 -1.81 -10.88
C THR A 104 4.68 -1.96 -9.40
N ALA A 105 3.85 -1.08 -8.84
CA ALA A 105 3.47 -1.15 -7.44
C ALA A 105 2.88 -2.53 -7.04
N GLU A 106 2.00 -3.09 -7.87
CA GLU A 106 1.45 -4.44 -7.64
C GLU A 106 2.50 -5.55 -7.82
N GLY A 107 3.52 -5.34 -8.65
CA GLY A 107 4.60 -6.31 -8.84
C GLY A 107 5.62 -6.32 -7.69
N LEU A 108 5.72 -5.23 -6.94
CA LEU A 108 6.63 -5.10 -5.80
C LEU A 108 5.98 -5.56 -4.48
N ALA A 109 4.67 -5.39 -4.32
CA ALA A 109 3.95 -5.75 -3.11
C ALA A 109 3.45 -7.20 -3.15
N THR A 110 3.53 -7.92 -2.03
CA THR A 110 2.84 -9.20 -1.87
C THR A 110 1.42 -8.95 -1.36
N LEU A 111 0.43 -9.10 -2.24
CA LEU A 111 -0.97 -8.79 -1.95
C LEU A 111 -1.80 -10.07 -1.79
N PRO A 112 -2.69 -10.14 -0.79
CA PRO A 112 -3.60 -11.26 -0.68
C PRO A 112 -4.71 -11.15 -1.74
N PRO A 113 -5.36 -12.27 -2.12
CA PRO A 113 -6.32 -12.32 -3.21
C PRO A 113 -7.47 -11.31 -3.10
N GLU A 114 -7.97 -11.06 -1.89
CA GLU A 114 -9.05 -10.10 -1.61
C GLU A 114 -8.68 -8.65 -1.92
N VAL A 115 -7.39 -8.32 -2.03
CA VAL A 115 -6.92 -7.01 -2.48
C VAL A 115 -6.51 -7.04 -3.95
N ALA A 116 -5.80 -8.10 -4.36
CA ALA A 116 -5.29 -8.23 -5.73
C ALA A 116 -6.41 -8.33 -6.78
N ALA A 117 -7.48 -9.08 -6.49
CA ALA A 117 -8.59 -9.27 -7.41
C ALA A 117 -9.33 -7.96 -7.75
N PRO A 118 -9.78 -7.14 -6.77
CA PRO A 118 -10.45 -5.89 -7.10
C PRO A 118 -9.50 -4.83 -7.70
N LEU A 119 -8.20 -4.85 -7.38
CA LEU A 119 -7.23 -4.00 -8.09
C LEU A 119 -7.14 -4.34 -9.59
N ALA A 120 -7.16 -5.63 -9.92
CA ALA A 120 -7.13 -6.08 -11.31
C ALA A 120 -8.40 -5.64 -12.09
N GLU A 121 -9.56 -5.57 -11.42
CA GLU A 121 -10.83 -5.13 -12.01
C GLU A 121 -10.88 -3.62 -12.31
N LEU A 122 -9.96 -2.82 -11.76
CA LEU A 122 -9.86 -1.38 -12.09
C LEU A 122 -9.34 -1.12 -13.51
N ARG A 123 -8.93 -2.15 -14.26
CA ARG A 123 -8.33 -2.07 -15.60
C ARG A 123 -9.22 -2.71 -16.66
#